data_AF-A0A1M2VDK6-F1
#
_entry.id   AF-A0A1M2VDK6-F1
#
_cell.length_a   1.000
_cell.length_b   1.000
_cell.length_c   1.000
_cell.angle_alpha   90.00
_cell.angle_beta   90.00
_cell.angle_gamma   90.00
#
_symmetry.space_group_name_H-M   'P 1'
#
loop_
_entity.id
_entity.type
_entity.pdbx_description
1 polymer ?
#
loop_
_entity_poly.entity_id
_entity_poly.type
_entity_poly.pdbx_seq_one_letter_code
_entity_poly.pdbx_strand_id
1 'polypeptide(L)'
;MQSLTVSILRRIFAYSDLETLLLACRPASSTFATAVDEELKDRMKGLIGWSVLSYELTYLLSRHCRFAADVEEMRNAMRASHAFIGGSLPLRMFSPIKFIPSNADIFVPISGAAVLIQHLSTHEGYRVESANNISPIAMPNDPQHDTAVVTYGAGLQSITVMRQPGKTVNVHTFPNPHPFVFAADVITLSWTTLLFNFVTADYAICAYPELSLKGRGLFHMERFLRGMPGGSSNHILNEYADRGFDFAGHPSWWFARDYDACSKGSTCPLSRRTFGDGGCLIIPSREGPGDAFGRDWIFGGVTDSVHDM
;
A
#
# COMPACT_ATOMS: atom_id res chain seq x y z
N MET A 1 -26.77 -18.15 10.79
CA MET A 1 -25.85 -17.49 9.83
C MET A 1 -26.54 -16.23 9.32
N GLN A 2 -26.10 -15.05 9.75
CA GLN A 2 -26.54 -13.79 9.16
C GLN A 2 -25.87 -13.65 7.79
N SER A 3 -26.64 -13.45 6.72
CA SER A 3 -26.06 -13.22 5.40
C SER A 3 -25.37 -11.86 5.39
N LEU A 4 -24.07 -11.87 5.11
CA LEU A 4 -23.28 -10.68 4.83
C LEU A 4 -23.78 -10.12 3.49
N THR A 5 -24.73 -9.18 3.52
CA THR A 5 -25.19 -8.44 2.34
C THR A 5 -24.10 -7.44 1.92
N VAL A 6 -23.02 -7.92 1.29
CA VAL A 6 -21.90 -7.08 0.85
C VAL A 6 -22.11 -6.59 -0.58
N SER A 7 -22.96 -5.57 -0.73
CA SER A 7 -23.27 -4.90 -2.00
C SER A 7 -22.07 -4.19 -2.63
N ILE A 8 -21.05 -3.82 -1.86
CA ILE A 8 -19.88 -3.07 -2.36
C ILE A 8 -18.87 -3.95 -3.11
N LEU A 9 -18.75 -5.19 -2.68
CA LEU A 9 -17.84 -6.17 -3.25
C LEU A 9 -18.35 -6.70 -4.62
N ARG A 10 -19.67 -6.69 -4.84
CA ARG A 10 -20.32 -6.94 -6.15
C ARG A 10 -19.95 -5.92 -7.24
N ARG A 11 -19.33 -4.79 -6.88
CA ARG A 11 -18.84 -3.78 -7.83
C ARG A 11 -17.39 -4.02 -8.26
N ILE A 12 -16.66 -4.88 -7.56
CA ILE A 12 -15.25 -5.18 -7.81
C ILE A 12 -15.07 -6.59 -8.38
N PHE A 13 -15.89 -7.54 -7.95
CA PHE A 13 -15.86 -8.96 -8.32
C PHE A 13 -17.28 -9.47 -8.64
N ALA A 14 -17.43 -10.50 -9.48
CA ALA A 14 -18.74 -11.11 -9.73
C ALA A 14 -19.27 -11.84 -8.48
N TYR A 15 -20.59 -12.08 -8.43
CA TYR A 15 -21.25 -12.65 -7.24
C TYR A 15 -20.70 -14.03 -6.83
N SER A 16 -20.39 -14.88 -7.81
CA SER A 16 -19.78 -16.20 -7.63
C SER A 16 -18.38 -16.13 -7.01
N ASP A 17 -17.59 -15.14 -7.44
CA ASP A 17 -16.20 -14.98 -7.04
C ASP A 17 -16.13 -14.51 -5.60
N LEU A 18 -17.13 -13.75 -5.19
CA LEU A 18 -17.21 -13.16 -3.86
C LEU A 18 -17.66 -14.12 -2.76
N GLU A 19 -18.68 -14.94 -3.02
CA GLU A 19 -19.03 -16.00 -2.08
C GLU A 19 -17.87 -16.98 -1.93
N THR A 20 -17.14 -17.27 -3.01
CA THR A 20 -15.91 -18.09 -2.96
C THR A 20 -14.80 -17.37 -2.17
N LEU A 21 -14.55 -16.09 -2.43
CA LEU A 21 -13.55 -15.29 -1.72
C LEU A 21 -13.85 -15.24 -0.22
N LEU A 22 -15.10 -15.02 0.16
CA LEU A 22 -15.51 -14.83 1.55
C LEU A 22 -15.67 -16.16 2.31
N LEU A 23 -16.07 -17.25 1.63
CA LEU A 23 -16.11 -18.59 2.23
C LEU A 23 -14.71 -19.22 2.36
N ALA A 24 -13.77 -18.86 1.49
CA ALA A 24 -12.38 -19.33 1.53
C ALA A 24 -11.48 -18.50 2.47
N CYS A 25 -11.88 -17.27 2.81
CA CYS A 25 -11.16 -16.40 3.75
C CYS A 25 -11.48 -16.74 5.22
N ARG A 26 -10.99 -17.88 5.73
CA ARG A 26 -10.67 -18.09 7.16
C ARG A 26 -9.71 -19.27 7.36
N PRO A 27 -8.89 -19.25 8.42
CA PRO A 27 -7.55 -18.66 8.46
C PRO A 27 -6.47 -19.76 8.35
N ALA A 28 -5.28 -19.39 7.87
CA ALA A 28 -4.09 -20.24 7.85
C ALA A 28 -4.00 -21.28 6.73
N SER A 29 -4.13 -20.85 5.47
CA SER A 29 -3.39 -21.56 4.44
C SER A 29 -2.84 -20.63 3.38
N SER A 30 -1.58 -20.88 3.07
CA SER A 30 -0.83 -20.56 1.85
C SER A 30 -1.52 -21.04 0.55
N THR A 31 -2.84 -21.24 0.58
CA THR A 31 -3.70 -21.70 -0.52
C THR A 31 -4.61 -20.57 -0.97
N PHE A 32 -4.03 -19.39 -1.15
CA PHE A 32 -4.60 -18.34 -2.01
C PHE A 32 -3.68 -18.07 -3.20
N ALA A 33 -3.11 -19.15 -3.75
CA ALA A 33 -2.73 -19.15 -5.15
C ALA A 33 -4.04 -19.17 -5.96
N THR A 34 -4.21 -18.18 -6.84
CA THR A 34 -5.26 -18.09 -7.87
C THR A 34 -6.71 -17.90 -7.38
N ALA A 35 -7.04 -16.66 -6.98
CA ALA A 35 -8.21 -16.07 -7.62
C ALA A 35 -7.86 -15.92 -9.11
N VAL A 36 -8.45 -16.80 -9.90
CA VAL A 36 -8.37 -16.87 -11.36
C VAL A 36 -8.78 -15.52 -11.94
N ASP A 37 -7.87 -14.70 -12.45
CA ASP A 37 -8.33 -13.57 -13.26
C ASP A 37 -7.24 -12.89 -14.10
N GLU A 38 -7.33 -13.01 -15.42
CA GLU A 38 -6.61 -12.11 -16.33
C GLU A 38 -6.96 -10.64 -16.02
N GLU A 39 -8.15 -10.36 -15.48
CA GLU A 39 -8.55 -9.02 -15.07
C GLU A 39 -7.63 -8.44 -13.98
N LEU A 40 -7.24 -9.23 -12.97
CA LEU A 40 -6.33 -8.76 -11.91
C LEU A 40 -4.92 -8.53 -12.43
N LYS A 41 -4.44 -9.40 -13.33
CA LYS A 41 -3.15 -9.20 -14.02
C LYS A 41 -3.20 -7.94 -14.90
N ASP A 42 -4.31 -7.70 -15.59
CA ASP A 42 -4.50 -6.51 -16.41
C ASP A 42 -4.67 -5.25 -15.56
N ARG A 43 -5.26 -5.34 -14.36
CA ARG A 43 -5.25 -4.25 -13.37
C ARG A 43 -3.84 -3.97 -12.85
N MET A 44 -3.01 -4.99 -12.62
CA MET A 44 -1.59 -4.81 -12.26
C MET A 44 -0.78 -4.17 -13.39
N LYS A 45 -0.87 -4.68 -14.62
CA LYS A 45 -0.25 -4.07 -15.81
C LYS A 45 -0.77 -2.64 -15.99
N GLY A 46 -2.07 -2.45 -15.78
CA GLY A 46 -2.73 -1.16 -15.84
C GLY A 46 -2.36 -0.23 -14.70
N LEU A 47 -1.84 -0.72 -13.58
CA LEU A 47 -1.29 0.12 -12.52
C LEU A 47 0.12 0.59 -12.87
N ILE A 48 1.00 -0.33 -13.28
CA ILE A 48 2.37 0.00 -13.70
C ILE A 48 2.34 0.90 -14.95
N GLY A 49 1.46 0.62 -15.89
CA GLY A 49 1.20 1.48 -17.05
C GLY A 49 0.21 2.62 -16.80
N TRP A 50 -0.41 2.69 -15.62
CA TRP A 50 -1.48 3.63 -15.23
C TRP A 50 -2.61 3.81 -16.28
N SER A 51 -3.03 2.72 -16.93
CA SER A 51 -4.26 2.69 -17.72
C SER A 51 -5.46 2.41 -16.81
N VAL A 52 -6.33 3.41 -16.64
CA VAL A 52 -7.65 3.19 -16.05
C VAL A 52 -8.42 2.27 -17.02
N LEU A 53 -8.64 1.01 -16.65
CA LEU A 53 -9.59 0.16 -17.34
C LEU A 53 -11.00 0.61 -16.93
N SER A 54 -11.60 1.54 -17.69
CA SER A 54 -13.05 1.71 -17.69
C SER A 54 -13.53 1.77 -19.14
N TYR A 55 -14.50 0.93 -19.46
CA TYR A 55 -14.71 0.45 -20.82
C TYR A 55 -15.36 1.46 -21.79
N GLU A 56 -15.74 2.68 -21.38
CA GLU A 56 -16.48 3.57 -22.30
C GLU A 56 -16.07 5.04 -22.33
N LEU A 57 -15.20 5.54 -21.45
CA LEU A 57 -14.85 6.98 -21.42
C LEU A 57 -13.34 7.28 -21.37
N THR A 58 -12.48 6.30 -21.69
CA THR A 58 -11.10 6.29 -21.18
C THR A 58 -10.01 6.41 -22.24
N TYR A 59 -10.36 6.52 -23.53
CA TYR A 59 -9.34 6.63 -24.57
C TYR A 59 -8.61 7.99 -24.57
N LEU A 60 -9.30 9.09 -24.23
CA LEU A 60 -8.71 10.44 -24.17
C LEU A 60 -8.03 10.74 -22.82
N LEU A 61 -8.54 10.21 -21.70
CA LEU A 61 -7.97 10.43 -20.36
C LEU A 61 -6.85 9.42 -20.00
N SER A 62 -6.83 8.20 -20.57
CA SER A 62 -5.80 7.20 -20.20
C SER A 62 -4.41 7.43 -20.80
N ARG A 63 -4.26 8.28 -21.83
CA ARG A 63 -2.93 8.71 -22.29
C ARG A 63 -2.24 9.64 -21.29
N HIS A 64 -3.00 10.33 -20.44
CA HIS A 64 -2.49 11.40 -19.58
C HIS A 64 -2.03 10.90 -18.21
N CYS A 65 -2.36 9.68 -17.81
CA CYS A 65 -2.00 9.17 -16.49
C CYS A 65 -0.83 8.18 -16.49
N ARG A 66 -0.32 7.67 -17.62
CA ARG A 66 0.76 6.66 -17.62
C ARG A 66 2.06 7.18 -17.00
N PHE A 67 2.54 6.64 -15.87
CA PHE A 67 3.87 7.03 -15.39
C PHE A 67 4.99 6.28 -16.11
N ALA A 68 4.70 5.08 -16.63
CA ALA A 68 5.58 4.35 -17.54
C ALA A 68 4.96 4.26 -18.95
N ALA A 69 5.73 4.61 -19.96
CA ALA A 69 5.40 4.46 -21.38
C ALA A 69 5.58 3.01 -21.82
N ASP A 70 6.66 2.36 -21.36
CA ASP A 70 6.92 0.93 -21.54
C ASP A 70 6.85 0.21 -20.18
N VAL A 71 5.77 -0.55 -20.00
CA VAL A 71 5.49 -1.26 -18.76
C VAL A 71 6.51 -2.36 -18.47
N GLU A 72 6.99 -3.07 -19.50
CA GLU A 72 7.93 -4.17 -19.28
C GLU A 72 9.33 -3.64 -19.00
N GLU A 73 9.77 -2.56 -19.66
CA GLU A 73 11.03 -1.89 -19.30
C GLU A 73 10.99 -1.33 -17.87
N MET A 74 9.90 -0.67 -17.46
CA MET A 74 9.74 -0.19 -16.08
C MET A 74 9.79 -1.35 -15.07
N ARG A 75 9.15 -2.48 -15.36
CA ARG A 75 9.24 -3.68 -14.50
C ARG A 75 10.67 -4.19 -14.41
N ASN A 76 11.40 -4.23 -15.52
CA ASN A 76 12.81 -4.62 -15.51
C ASN A 76 13.65 -3.67 -14.66
N ALA A 77 13.44 -2.36 -14.77
CA ALA A 77 14.09 -1.35 -13.94
C ALA A 77 13.75 -1.51 -12.46
N MET A 78 12.49 -1.78 -12.12
CA MET A 78 12.05 -2.06 -10.75
C MET A 78 12.69 -3.33 -10.19
N ARG A 79 12.78 -4.42 -10.97
CA ARG A 79 13.50 -5.65 -10.52
C ARG A 79 14.98 -5.36 -10.26
N ALA A 80 15.64 -4.70 -11.21
CA ALA A 80 17.07 -4.40 -11.13
C ALA A 80 17.42 -3.47 -9.96
N SER A 81 16.50 -2.59 -9.57
CA SER A 81 16.67 -1.64 -8.47
C SER A 81 16.04 -2.10 -7.16
N HIS A 82 15.37 -3.27 -7.13
CA HIS A 82 14.53 -3.71 -6.02
C HIS A 82 13.48 -2.68 -5.58
N ALA A 83 12.97 -1.91 -6.54
CA ALA A 83 11.96 -0.88 -6.29
C ALA A 83 10.54 -1.44 -6.24
N PHE A 84 9.68 -0.76 -5.51
CA PHE A 84 8.25 -1.04 -5.46
C PHE A 84 7.44 0.25 -5.39
N ILE A 85 6.20 0.20 -5.87
CA ILE A 85 5.25 1.30 -5.85
C ILE A 85 4.44 1.22 -4.56
N GLY A 86 4.35 2.30 -3.81
CA GLY A 86 3.55 2.43 -2.59
C GLY A 86 2.49 3.53 -2.71
N GLY A 87 1.87 3.86 -1.59
CA GLY A 87 1.00 5.04 -1.47
C GLY A 87 -0.37 4.89 -2.13
N SER A 88 -0.83 5.98 -2.75
CA SER A 88 -2.21 6.09 -3.26
C SER A 88 -2.48 5.24 -4.52
N LEU A 89 -1.44 4.92 -5.29
CA LEU A 89 -1.56 4.18 -6.54
C LEU A 89 -1.91 2.69 -6.30
N PRO A 90 -1.20 1.93 -5.45
CA PRO A 90 -1.63 0.59 -5.01
C PRO A 90 -2.99 0.60 -4.33
N LEU A 91 -3.29 1.61 -3.50
CA LEU A 91 -4.60 1.70 -2.85
C LEU A 91 -5.75 1.73 -3.87
N ARG A 92 -5.59 2.42 -5.00
CA ARG A 92 -6.60 2.45 -6.07
C ARG A 92 -6.88 1.06 -6.64
N MET A 93 -5.91 0.16 -6.65
CA MET A 93 -6.09 -1.21 -7.14
C MET A 93 -7.00 -2.03 -6.23
N PHE A 94 -6.89 -1.83 -4.91
CA PHE A 94 -7.58 -2.64 -3.91
C PHE A 94 -8.85 -2.00 -3.35
N SER A 95 -9.03 -0.70 -3.49
CA SER A 95 -10.17 0.02 -2.91
C SER A 95 -11.38 0.05 -3.86
N PRO A 96 -12.62 -0.11 -3.34
CA PRO A 96 -13.84 0.14 -4.12
C PRO A 96 -14.06 1.63 -4.41
N ILE A 97 -13.38 2.51 -3.67
CA ILE A 97 -13.53 3.95 -3.77
C ILE A 97 -12.82 4.43 -5.03
N LYS A 98 -13.57 5.09 -5.92
CA LYS A 98 -13.05 5.64 -7.16
C LYS A 98 -12.40 6.99 -6.90
N PHE A 99 -11.08 7.07 -7.01
CA PHE A 99 -10.33 8.31 -6.94
C PHE A 99 -9.18 8.31 -7.97
N ILE A 100 -8.64 9.50 -8.26
CA ILE A 100 -7.49 9.67 -9.16
C ILE A 100 -6.26 10.05 -8.32
N PRO A 101 -5.24 9.16 -8.23
CA PRO A 101 -3.94 9.50 -7.64
C PRO A 101 -3.34 10.72 -8.35
N SER A 102 -2.79 11.66 -7.58
CA SER A 102 -2.13 12.86 -8.13
C SER A 102 -0.65 12.65 -8.47
N ASN A 103 -0.05 11.60 -7.90
CA ASN A 103 1.35 11.23 -8.06
C ASN A 103 1.53 9.71 -7.95
N ALA A 104 2.73 9.25 -8.29
CA ALA A 104 3.19 7.90 -7.98
C ALA A 104 4.31 7.96 -6.94
N ASP A 105 4.23 7.14 -5.90
CA ASP A 105 5.27 7.00 -4.89
C ASP A 105 6.03 5.69 -5.13
N ILE A 106 7.31 5.79 -5.51
CA ILE A 106 8.18 4.64 -5.73
C ILE A 106 9.23 4.60 -4.63
N PHE A 107 9.30 3.47 -3.93
CA PHE A 107 10.25 3.21 -2.88
C PHE A 107 11.40 2.38 -3.44
N VAL A 108 12.64 2.76 -3.13
CA VAL A 108 13.84 2.10 -3.65
C VAL A 108 14.96 2.12 -2.61
N PRO A 109 15.72 1.02 -2.42
CA PRO A 109 16.93 1.06 -1.59
C PRO A 109 17.98 1.98 -2.22
N ILE A 110 18.84 2.59 -1.42
CA ILE A 110 19.87 3.53 -1.89
C ILE A 110 20.79 2.92 -2.97
N SER A 111 21.06 1.60 -2.92
CA SER A 111 21.83 0.92 -3.97
C SER A 111 21.13 0.88 -5.33
N GLY A 112 19.79 0.92 -5.37
CA GLY A 112 18.97 0.88 -6.58
C GLY A 112 18.51 2.25 -7.08
N ALA A 113 18.63 3.29 -6.27
CA ALA A 113 18.05 4.61 -6.54
C ALA A 113 18.59 5.24 -7.84
N ALA A 114 19.91 5.18 -8.06
CA ALA A 114 20.53 5.75 -9.27
C ALA A 114 20.03 5.09 -10.55
N VAL A 115 19.89 3.75 -10.55
CA VAL A 115 19.38 2.98 -11.69
C VAL A 115 17.93 3.36 -12.01
N LEU A 116 17.08 3.44 -11.00
CA LEU A 116 15.68 3.80 -11.17
C LEU A 116 15.51 5.24 -11.67
N ILE A 117 16.21 6.20 -11.06
CA ILE A 117 16.16 7.61 -11.45
C ILE A 117 16.66 7.78 -12.89
N GLN A 118 17.76 7.11 -13.26
CA GLN A 118 18.26 7.12 -14.62
C GLN A 118 17.20 6.60 -15.59
N HIS A 119 16.56 5.46 -15.30
CA HIS A 119 15.50 4.90 -16.14
C HIS A 119 14.32 5.88 -16.32
N LEU A 120 13.81 6.44 -15.21
CA LEU A 120 12.75 7.46 -15.22
C LEU A 120 13.15 8.69 -16.06
N SER A 121 14.42 9.09 -16.04
CA SER A 121 14.87 10.24 -16.82
C SER A 121 15.09 9.92 -18.30
N THR A 122 15.73 8.81 -18.64
CA THR A 122 16.16 8.54 -20.02
C THR A 122 15.11 7.83 -20.86
N HIS A 123 14.35 6.90 -20.27
CA HIS A 123 13.33 6.12 -20.98
C HIS A 123 11.96 6.76 -20.86
N GLU A 124 11.63 7.25 -19.67
CA GLU A 124 10.30 7.79 -19.42
C GLU A 124 10.21 9.28 -19.70
N GLY A 125 11.31 10.03 -19.57
CA GLY A 125 11.40 11.48 -19.86
C GLY A 125 11.16 12.38 -18.64
N TYR A 126 11.22 11.85 -17.42
CA TYR A 126 11.09 12.65 -16.20
C TYR A 126 12.31 13.52 -15.93
N ARG A 127 12.07 14.71 -15.39
CA ARG A 127 13.13 15.61 -14.92
C ARG A 127 13.10 15.68 -13.40
N VAL A 128 14.28 15.62 -12.79
CA VAL A 128 14.43 15.88 -11.36
C VAL A 128 14.07 17.34 -11.10
N GLU A 129 13.03 17.57 -10.29
CA GLU A 129 12.62 18.90 -9.84
C GLU A 129 13.31 19.26 -8.52
N SER A 130 13.33 18.32 -7.58
CA SER A 130 14.01 18.49 -6.29
C SER A 130 14.51 17.16 -5.76
N ALA A 131 15.55 17.22 -4.93
CA ALA A 131 16.06 16.08 -4.17
C ALA A 131 16.32 16.55 -2.74
N ASN A 132 15.49 16.09 -1.82
CA ASN A 132 15.55 16.50 -0.42
C ASN A 132 16.07 15.34 0.41
N ASN A 133 17.19 15.55 1.11
CA ASN A 133 17.63 14.60 2.12
C ASN A 133 16.74 14.75 3.35
N ILE A 134 16.27 13.61 3.85
CA ILE A 134 15.54 13.51 5.10
C ILE A 134 16.54 13.02 6.13
N SER A 135 16.60 13.67 7.29
CA SER A 135 17.36 13.13 8.42
C SER A 135 16.75 11.78 8.80
N PRO A 136 17.40 10.65 8.48
CA PRO A 136 16.76 9.36 8.64
C PRO A 136 16.59 9.09 10.12
N ILE A 137 15.35 8.90 10.55
CA ILE A 137 15.11 8.22 11.82
C ILE A 137 15.30 6.75 11.53
N ALA A 138 16.31 6.16 12.17
CA ALA A 138 16.64 4.75 12.01
C ALA A 138 15.39 3.91 12.29
N MET A 139 15.08 2.98 11.39
CA MET A 139 14.10 1.96 11.69
C MET A 139 14.65 1.13 12.86
N PRO A 140 13.87 0.90 13.93
CA PRO A 140 14.27 -0.03 14.97
C PRO A 140 14.61 -1.38 14.35
N ASN A 141 15.71 -1.99 14.79
CA ASN A 141 16.07 -3.34 14.38
C ASN A 141 15.06 -4.37 14.91
N ASP A 142 14.40 -4.06 16.03
CA ASP A 142 13.34 -4.87 16.61
C ASP A 142 11.97 -4.27 16.25
N PRO A 143 11.17 -4.95 15.43
CA PRO A 143 9.85 -4.48 15.05
C PRO A 143 8.86 -4.37 16.22
N GLN A 144 9.12 -5.04 17.36
CA GLN A 144 8.30 -4.87 18.58
C GLN A 144 8.43 -3.48 19.19
N HIS A 145 9.47 -2.72 18.82
CA HIS A 145 9.71 -1.35 19.26
C HIS A 145 9.21 -0.29 18.25
N ASP A 146 8.38 -0.68 17.27
CA ASP A 146 7.78 0.24 16.28
C ASP A 146 6.93 1.36 16.92
N THR A 147 6.50 1.20 18.19
CA THR A 147 5.79 2.22 18.97
C THR A 147 6.60 3.50 19.20
N ALA A 148 7.93 3.41 19.17
CA ALA A 148 8.82 4.56 19.27
C ALA A 148 8.93 5.35 17.96
N VAL A 149 8.48 4.79 16.83
CA VAL A 149 8.57 5.43 15.52
C VAL A 149 7.35 6.31 15.28
N VAL A 150 7.43 7.56 15.75
CA VAL A 150 6.35 8.55 15.69
C VAL A 150 6.49 9.54 14.53
N THR A 151 7.55 9.46 13.73
CA THR A 151 7.80 10.45 12.68
C THR A 151 7.42 9.91 11.30
N TYR A 152 6.72 10.73 10.53
CA TYR A 152 6.42 10.43 9.14
C TYR A 152 7.70 10.42 8.31
N GLY A 153 7.83 9.47 7.39
CA GLY A 153 9.05 9.30 6.60
C GLY A 153 10.21 8.70 7.39
N ALA A 154 9.96 8.15 8.58
CA ALA A 154 10.93 7.28 9.23
C ALA A 154 11.34 6.13 8.29
N GLY A 155 12.61 5.74 8.37
CA GLY A 155 13.20 4.79 7.42
C GLY A 155 13.55 5.37 6.04
N LEU A 156 13.16 6.60 5.70
CA LEU A 156 13.58 7.27 4.45
C LEU A 156 14.86 8.07 4.65
N GLN A 157 15.72 8.06 3.63
CA GLN A 157 16.93 8.87 3.54
C GLN A 157 16.74 10.10 2.65
N SER A 158 15.96 9.99 1.58
CA SER A 158 15.69 11.11 0.70
C SER A 158 14.41 10.93 -0.09
N ILE A 159 13.86 12.04 -0.58
CA ILE A 159 12.78 12.06 -1.56
C ILE A 159 13.25 12.86 -2.76
N THR A 160 13.31 12.21 -3.91
CA THR A 160 13.56 12.85 -5.20
C THR A 160 12.22 13.04 -5.91
N VAL A 161 11.80 14.29 -6.08
CA VAL A 161 10.59 14.63 -6.83
C VAL A 161 10.96 14.77 -8.30
N MET A 162 10.33 13.97 -9.15
CA MET A 162 10.52 13.95 -10.59
C MET A 162 9.23 14.32 -11.29
N ARG A 163 9.32 15.17 -12.32
CA ARG A 163 8.15 15.69 -13.04
C ARG A 163 8.20 15.50 -14.55
N GLN A 164 7.00 15.40 -15.10
CA GLN A 164 6.66 15.58 -16.51
C GLN A 164 5.40 16.46 -16.61
N PRO A 165 5.05 17.00 -17.79
CA PRO A 165 3.78 17.70 -17.97
C PRO A 165 2.59 16.85 -17.45
N GLY A 166 1.94 17.34 -16.39
CA GLY A 166 0.79 16.69 -15.77
C GLY A 166 1.08 15.46 -14.89
N LYS A 167 2.35 15.10 -14.65
CA LYS A 167 2.72 13.90 -13.88
C LYS A 167 3.82 14.17 -12.86
N THR A 168 3.71 13.51 -11.72
CA THR A 168 4.68 13.60 -10.63
C THR A 168 5.00 12.20 -10.12
N VAL A 169 6.29 11.90 -10.01
CA VAL A 169 6.80 10.68 -9.38
C VAL A 169 7.68 11.10 -8.21
N ASN A 170 7.38 10.59 -7.02
CA ASN A 170 8.25 10.73 -5.86
C ASN A 170 9.05 9.45 -5.70
N VAL A 171 10.38 9.56 -5.78
CA VAL A 171 11.29 8.45 -5.50
C VAL A 171 11.75 8.55 -4.05
N HIS A 172 11.16 7.71 -3.20
CA HIS A 172 11.46 7.57 -1.77
C HIS A 172 12.64 6.61 -1.61
N THR A 173 13.81 7.15 -1.30
CA THR A 173 15.02 6.36 -1.10
C THR A 173 15.16 5.99 0.36
N PHE A 174 15.45 4.72 0.65
CA PHE A 174 15.69 4.21 2.00
C PHE A 174 17.04 3.47 2.10
N PRO A 175 17.62 3.29 3.30
CA PRO A 175 18.86 2.55 3.48
C PRO A 175 18.74 1.13 2.92
N ASN A 176 19.84 0.53 2.47
CA ASN A 176 19.81 -0.86 2.03
C ASN A 176 19.31 -1.74 3.20
N PRO A 177 18.26 -2.55 2.99
CA PRO A 177 17.73 -3.40 4.04
C PRO A 177 18.77 -4.46 4.40
N HIS A 178 18.73 -4.92 5.65
CA HIS A 178 19.50 -6.11 6.03
C HIS A 178 19.06 -7.30 5.17
N PRO A 179 19.94 -8.27 4.82
CA PRO A 179 19.57 -9.43 3.99
C PRO A 179 18.41 -10.30 4.49
N PHE A 180 18.00 -10.13 5.76
CA PHE A 180 16.88 -10.84 6.39
C PHE A 180 15.65 -9.96 6.60
N VAL A 181 15.69 -8.71 6.10
CA VAL A 181 14.60 -7.73 6.21
C VAL A 181 14.04 -7.50 4.82
N PHE A 182 12.72 -7.46 4.74
CA PHE A 182 12.05 -7.28 3.48
C PHE A 182 12.00 -5.79 3.13
N ALA A 183 12.40 -5.46 1.90
CA ALA A 183 12.55 -4.06 1.47
C ALA A 183 11.25 -3.25 1.63
N ALA A 184 10.08 -3.87 1.49
CA ALA A 184 8.80 -3.18 1.63
C ALA A 184 8.43 -2.84 3.09
N ASP A 185 9.18 -3.31 4.09
CA ASP A 185 8.91 -3.04 5.50
C ASP A 185 8.89 -1.53 5.82
N VAL A 186 9.61 -0.71 5.05
CA VAL A 186 9.56 0.76 5.17
C VAL A 186 8.15 1.32 4.98
N ILE A 187 7.29 0.67 4.19
CA ILE A 187 5.90 1.11 3.98
C ILE A 187 5.03 0.98 5.23
N THR A 188 5.42 0.10 6.16
CA THR A 188 4.74 -0.06 7.47
C THR A 188 4.91 1.16 8.38
N LEU A 189 5.77 2.09 8.00
CA LEU A 189 5.97 3.36 8.68
C LEU A 189 5.01 4.46 8.18
N SER A 190 4.15 4.14 7.21
CA SER A 190 3.06 5.02 6.78
C SER A 190 2.10 5.34 7.94
N TRP A 191 1.40 6.47 7.82
CA TRP A 191 0.50 6.97 8.86
C TRP A 191 -0.84 6.23 8.94
N THR A 192 -1.20 5.47 7.89
CA THR A 192 -2.46 4.70 7.83
C THR A 192 -2.29 3.35 7.12
N THR A 193 -3.09 2.36 7.52
CA THR A 193 -3.15 1.02 6.89
C THR A 193 -3.49 1.04 5.40
N LEU A 194 -4.21 2.05 4.92
CA LEU A 194 -4.56 2.19 3.51
C LEU A 194 -3.32 2.34 2.61
N LEU A 195 -2.21 2.83 3.18
CA LEU A 195 -0.96 3.06 2.46
C LEU A 195 0.04 1.93 2.62
N PHE A 196 -0.32 0.82 3.27
CA PHE A 196 0.56 -0.34 3.42
C PHE A 196 0.54 -1.25 2.19
N ASN A 197 -0.32 -0.92 1.24
CA ASN A 197 -0.46 -1.64 -0.01
C ASN A 197 0.69 -1.26 -0.94
N PHE A 198 1.27 -2.24 -1.63
CA PHE A 198 2.36 -1.97 -2.57
C PHE A 198 2.32 -2.90 -3.78
N VAL A 199 3.04 -2.49 -4.83
CA VAL A 199 3.20 -3.24 -6.08
C VAL A 199 4.67 -3.33 -6.42
N THR A 200 5.20 -4.55 -6.48
CA THR A 200 6.55 -4.82 -7.00
C THR A 200 6.50 -5.05 -8.50
N ALA A 201 7.66 -5.33 -9.09
CA ALA A 201 7.70 -5.77 -10.47
C ALA A 201 7.01 -7.12 -10.72
N ASP A 202 6.75 -7.93 -9.68
CA ASP A 202 6.35 -9.33 -9.82
C ASP A 202 5.04 -9.68 -9.11
N TYR A 203 4.59 -8.86 -8.14
CA TYR A 203 3.36 -9.08 -7.39
C TYR A 203 2.83 -7.78 -6.77
N ALA A 204 1.57 -7.79 -6.35
CA ALA A 204 0.96 -6.73 -5.56
C ALA A 204 0.51 -7.30 -4.21
N ILE A 205 0.60 -6.50 -3.15
CA ILE A 205 0.12 -6.86 -1.81
C ILE A 205 -0.86 -5.82 -1.30
N CYS A 206 -1.99 -6.29 -0.77
CA CYS A 206 -2.84 -5.53 0.12
C CYS A 206 -2.67 -6.06 1.55
N ALA A 207 -2.11 -5.22 2.42
CA ALA A 207 -1.78 -5.63 3.79
C ALA A 207 -3.04 -5.88 4.64
N TYR A 208 -4.08 -5.06 4.41
CA TYR A 208 -5.34 -5.08 5.12
C TYR A 208 -6.51 -5.11 4.13
N PRO A 209 -6.78 -6.26 3.49
CA PRO A 209 -7.81 -6.36 2.47
C PRO A 209 -9.19 -6.02 3.00
N GLU A 210 -9.57 -6.51 4.18
CA GLU A 210 -10.90 -6.21 4.73
C GLU A 210 -11.10 -4.71 5.02
N LEU A 211 -10.08 -4.00 5.51
CA LEU A 211 -10.15 -2.56 5.74
C LEU A 211 -10.19 -1.80 4.40
N SER A 212 -9.25 -2.11 3.50
CA SER A 212 -9.13 -1.45 2.19
C SER A 212 -10.39 -1.64 1.33
N LEU A 213 -10.96 -2.84 1.32
CA LEU A 213 -12.20 -3.16 0.58
C LEU A 213 -13.46 -2.52 1.18
N LYS A 214 -13.41 -2.09 2.45
CA LYS A 214 -14.47 -1.31 3.09
C LYS A 214 -14.23 0.19 3.00
N GLY A 215 -13.15 0.63 2.34
CA GLY A 215 -12.76 2.04 2.30
C GLY A 215 -12.37 2.60 3.67
N ARG A 216 -11.83 1.76 4.55
CA ARG A 216 -11.48 2.11 5.93
C ARG A 216 -9.98 2.09 6.17
N GLY A 217 -9.46 3.08 6.88
CA GLY A 217 -8.06 3.16 7.27
C GLY A 217 -7.91 3.34 8.76
N LEU A 218 -7.16 2.45 9.42
CA LEU A 218 -6.68 2.78 10.76
C LEU A 218 -5.53 3.77 10.60
N PHE A 219 -5.45 4.78 11.45
CA PHE A 219 -4.34 5.72 11.44
C PHE A 219 -3.64 5.76 12.79
N HIS A 220 -2.32 5.95 12.74
CA HIS A 220 -1.50 6.02 13.93
C HIS A 220 -1.54 7.46 14.48
N MET A 221 -2.26 7.69 15.57
CA MET A 221 -2.50 9.03 16.12
C MET A 221 -1.19 9.80 16.37
N GLU A 222 -0.18 9.18 17.00
CA GLU A 222 1.09 9.89 17.26
C GLU A 222 1.84 10.27 15.97
N ARG A 223 1.90 9.38 14.97
CA ARG A 223 2.48 9.70 13.65
C ARG A 223 1.71 10.81 12.95
N PHE A 224 0.38 10.80 13.11
CA PHE A 224 -0.49 11.82 12.58
C PHE A 224 -0.30 13.18 13.25
N LEU A 225 -0.17 13.23 14.58
CA LEU A 225 -0.07 14.48 15.33
C LEU A 225 1.33 15.09 15.32
N ARG A 226 2.39 14.26 15.37
CA ARG A 226 3.77 14.73 15.57
C ARG A 226 4.68 14.58 14.36
N GLY A 227 4.30 13.73 13.41
CA GLY A 227 5.23 13.25 12.38
C GLY A 227 5.20 14.01 11.07
N MET A 228 4.09 14.67 10.71
CA MET A 228 3.86 15.13 9.33
C MET A 228 4.64 16.39 8.95
N PRO A 229 5.30 16.42 7.76
CA PRO A 229 5.94 17.61 7.22
C PRO A 229 4.93 18.77 7.06
N GLY A 230 5.31 19.97 7.47
CA GLY A 230 4.48 21.18 7.27
C GLY A 230 3.42 21.44 8.36
N GLY A 231 3.40 20.67 9.45
CA GLY A 231 2.69 21.03 10.69
C GLY A 231 1.16 20.94 10.67
N SER A 232 0.55 20.53 9.55
CA SER A 232 -0.89 20.23 9.49
C SER A 232 -1.11 18.90 8.79
N SER A 233 -1.26 17.83 9.55
CA SER A 233 -1.61 16.50 9.04
C SER A 233 -3.07 16.42 8.55
N ASN A 234 -3.90 17.39 8.94
CA ASN A 234 -5.31 17.46 8.60
C ASN A 234 -5.55 17.51 7.09
N HIS A 235 -4.69 18.16 6.30
CA HIS A 235 -4.92 18.24 4.85
C HIS A 235 -4.86 16.86 4.18
N ILE A 236 -3.96 15.98 4.60
CA ILE A 236 -3.84 14.62 4.04
C ILE A 236 -5.01 13.76 4.49
N LEU A 237 -5.40 13.83 5.78
CA LEU A 237 -6.59 13.12 6.25
C LEU A 237 -7.83 13.56 5.48
N ASN A 238 -8.02 14.88 5.34
CA ASN A 238 -9.13 15.47 4.61
C ASN A 238 -9.10 15.07 3.13
N GLU A 239 -7.92 15.05 2.48
CA GLU A 239 -7.80 14.59 1.10
C GLU A 239 -8.34 13.16 0.90
N TYR A 240 -8.02 12.23 1.81
CA TYR A 240 -8.57 10.87 1.72
C TYR A 240 -10.03 10.78 2.19
N ALA A 241 -10.43 11.57 3.19
CA ALA A 241 -11.83 11.64 3.60
C ALA A 241 -12.73 12.18 2.47
N ASP A 242 -12.28 13.20 1.74
CA ASP A 242 -12.95 13.79 0.58
C ASP A 242 -13.06 12.81 -0.59
N ARG A 243 -12.11 11.86 -0.70
CA ARG A 243 -12.20 10.73 -1.62
C ARG A 243 -13.27 9.71 -1.19
N GLY A 244 -13.72 9.75 0.06
CA GLY A 244 -14.74 8.88 0.64
C GLY A 244 -14.21 7.83 1.60
N PHE A 245 -12.93 7.90 2.00
CA PHE A 245 -12.37 6.96 2.97
C PHE A 245 -12.78 7.34 4.40
N ASP A 246 -12.99 6.32 5.23
CA ASP A 246 -13.33 6.47 6.64
C ASP A 246 -12.12 6.09 7.51
N PHE A 247 -11.83 6.89 8.54
CA PHE A 247 -10.63 6.77 9.36
C PHE A 247 -10.98 6.65 10.84
N ALA A 248 -10.31 5.73 11.53
CA ALA A 248 -10.44 5.57 12.98
C ALA A 248 -9.07 5.31 13.62
N GLY A 249 -8.92 5.76 14.87
CA GLY A 249 -7.78 5.39 15.70
C GLY A 249 -7.89 3.95 16.24
N HIS A 250 -9.11 3.41 16.29
CA HIS A 250 -9.39 2.06 16.77
C HIS A 250 -10.56 1.41 16.00
N PRO A 251 -10.51 0.11 15.66
CA PRO A 251 -11.57 -0.56 14.91
C PRO A 251 -12.92 -0.58 15.63
N SER A 252 -12.94 -0.51 16.96
CA SER A 252 -14.19 -0.52 17.72
C SER A 252 -15.13 0.63 17.36
N TRP A 253 -14.59 1.70 16.78
CA TRP A 253 -15.38 2.83 16.26
C TRP A 253 -16.29 2.42 15.11
N TRP A 254 -15.94 1.34 14.39
CA TRP A 254 -16.76 0.73 13.36
C TRP A 254 -17.49 -0.53 13.81
N PHE A 255 -16.96 -1.22 14.83
CA PHE A 255 -17.38 -2.55 15.25
C PHE A 255 -17.79 -2.57 16.73
N ALA A 256 -18.76 -1.73 17.10
CA ALA A 256 -19.18 -1.47 18.49
C ALA A 256 -19.71 -2.70 19.29
N ARG A 257 -19.73 -3.92 18.72
CA ARG A 257 -20.29 -5.13 19.37
C ARG A 257 -19.41 -6.39 19.28
N ASP A 258 -18.24 -6.30 18.64
CA ASP A 258 -17.36 -7.43 18.36
C ASP A 258 -15.98 -7.26 19.04
N TYR A 259 -15.92 -6.67 20.23
CA TYR A 259 -14.66 -6.47 20.96
C TYR A 259 -13.90 -7.79 21.20
N ASP A 260 -14.62 -8.88 21.51
CA ASP A 260 -14.03 -10.22 21.63
C ASP A 260 -13.45 -10.76 20.31
N ALA A 261 -13.91 -10.24 19.16
CA ALA A 261 -13.47 -10.67 17.84
C ALA A 261 -12.15 -10.04 17.38
N CYS A 262 -11.69 -8.96 18.01
CA CYS A 262 -10.35 -8.42 17.72
C CYS A 262 -9.27 -9.41 18.21
N SER A 263 -9.51 -10.16 19.29
CA SER A 263 -8.47 -10.89 20.01
C SER A 263 -7.52 -11.77 19.16
N LYS A 264 -7.93 -12.27 17.96
CA LYS A 264 -7.09 -13.10 17.06
C LYS A 264 -7.37 -12.93 15.56
N GLY A 265 -8.07 -11.88 15.14
CA GLY A 265 -8.47 -11.69 13.73
C GLY A 265 -7.36 -11.09 12.86
N SER A 266 -7.36 -11.42 11.56
CA SER A 266 -6.49 -10.77 10.56
C SER A 266 -6.75 -9.26 10.43
N THR A 267 -7.90 -8.79 10.92
CA THR A 267 -8.26 -7.37 10.94
C THR A 267 -8.02 -6.66 12.26
N CYS A 268 -7.56 -7.37 13.29
CA CYS A 268 -7.24 -6.70 14.53
C CYS A 268 -5.92 -5.93 14.40
N PRO A 269 -5.89 -4.63 14.74
CA PRO A 269 -4.67 -3.83 14.78
C PRO A 269 -3.65 -4.35 15.80
N LEU A 270 -4.14 -5.01 16.85
CA LEU A 270 -3.30 -5.56 17.91
C LEU A 270 -2.69 -6.90 17.52
N SER A 271 -3.17 -7.53 16.44
CA SER A 271 -2.54 -8.74 15.90
C SER A 271 -1.19 -8.39 15.29
N ARG A 272 -0.18 -9.21 15.59
CA ARG A 272 1.08 -9.20 14.87
C ARG A 272 0.84 -9.64 13.43
N ARG A 273 1.33 -8.86 12.47
CA ARG A 273 1.15 -9.06 11.03
C ARG A 273 2.50 -9.11 10.35
N THR A 274 2.65 -9.88 9.28
CA THR A 274 3.80 -9.82 8.37
C THR A 274 3.31 -9.72 6.95
N PHE A 275 4.14 -9.18 6.06
CA PHE A 275 3.85 -9.28 4.64
C PHE A 275 3.97 -10.76 4.33
N GLY A 276 3.00 -11.30 3.59
CA GLY A 276 2.92 -12.73 3.35
C GLY A 276 2.10 -13.53 4.37
N ASP A 277 1.61 -12.93 5.45
CA ASP A 277 0.75 -13.67 6.39
C ASP A 277 -0.62 -14.01 5.81
N GLY A 278 -1.35 -14.91 6.48
CA GLY A 278 -2.71 -15.31 6.09
C GLY A 278 -3.77 -14.23 6.23
N GLY A 279 -3.41 -13.00 6.64
CA GLY A 279 -4.28 -11.83 6.69
C GLY A 279 -4.06 -10.85 5.52
N CYS A 280 -3.03 -11.04 4.71
CA CYS A 280 -2.77 -10.24 3.51
C CYS A 280 -3.48 -10.83 2.28
N LEU A 281 -3.69 -9.98 1.28
CA LEU A 281 -4.06 -10.40 -0.07
C LEU A 281 -2.86 -10.18 -0.99
N ILE A 282 -2.39 -11.24 -1.65
CA ILE A 282 -1.25 -11.20 -2.57
C ILE A 282 -1.74 -11.55 -3.98
N ILE A 283 -1.34 -10.75 -4.96
CA ILE A 283 -1.68 -10.96 -6.37
C ILE A 283 -0.36 -11.15 -7.14
N PRO A 284 -0.06 -12.37 -7.60
CA PRO A 284 1.16 -12.64 -8.36
C PRO A 284 0.98 -12.23 -9.84
N SER A 285 2.05 -11.73 -10.49
CA SER A 285 1.99 -11.33 -11.90
C SER A 285 2.33 -12.44 -12.89
N ARG A 286 3.22 -13.37 -12.56
CA ARG A 286 3.62 -14.48 -13.45
C ARG A 286 3.81 -15.79 -12.69
N GLU A 287 4.56 -15.76 -11.60
CA GLU A 287 4.75 -16.85 -10.63
C GLU A 287 4.80 -16.17 -9.25
N GLY A 288 4.13 -16.74 -8.24
CA GLY A 288 4.00 -16.07 -6.95
C GLY A 288 5.36 -15.93 -6.25
N PRO A 289 5.57 -14.88 -5.43
CA PRO A 289 6.74 -14.84 -4.59
C PRO A 289 6.68 -16.05 -3.65
N GLY A 290 7.58 -17.01 -3.84
CA GLY A 290 7.67 -18.19 -2.96
C GLY A 290 7.92 -17.80 -1.50
N ASP A 291 8.57 -16.65 -1.28
CA ASP A 291 9.08 -16.23 0.03
C ASP A 291 8.90 -14.72 0.29
N ALA A 292 7.70 -14.16 0.12
CA ALA A 292 7.42 -12.80 0.59
C ALA A 292 7.28 -12.76 2.13
N PHE A 293 8.30 -13.18 2.88
CA PHE A 293 8.32 -13.10 4.34
C PHE A 293 8.92 -11.76 4.76
N GLY A 294 8.07 -10.82 5.21
CA GLY A 294 8.49 -9.53 5.76
C GLY A 294 8.71 -9.55 7.27
N ARG A 295 9.20 -8.44 7.83
CA ARG A 295 9.24 -8.28 9.30
C ARG A 295 7.82 -8.32 9.86
N ASP A 296 7.70 -8.74 11.10
CA ASP A 296 6.46 -8.56 11.84
C ASP A 296 6.22 -7.07 12.12
N TRP A 297 5.00 -6.57 12.00
CA TRP A 297 4.57 -5.28 12.54
C TRP A 297 3.29 -5.47 13.34
N ILE A 298 3.03 -4.53 14.24
CA ILE A 298 1.73 -4.39 14.90
C ILE A 298 1.23 -3.01 14.48
N PHE A 299 0.17 -2.96 13.68
CA PHE A 299 -0.36 -1.66 13.28
C PHE A 299 -1.43 -1.22 14.25
N GLY A 300 -1.08 -0.26 15.07
CA GLY A 300 -2.01 0.36 15.98
C GLY A 300 -1.29 0.66 17.26
N GLY A 301 -0.44 1.69 17.24
CA GLY A 301 0.03 2.34 18.46
C GLY A 301 -1.11 2.98 19.26
N VAL A 302 -2.28 2.35 19.34
CA VAL A 302 -3.08 2.36 20.55
C VAL A 302 -2.19 1.73 21.61
N THR A 303 -1.55 2.58 22.43
CA THR A 303 -1.49 2.29 23.86
C THR A 303 -2.88 1.78 24.26
N ASP A 304 -2.96 0.68 24.99
CA ASP A 304 -4.22 0.14 25.53
C ASP A 304 -5.18 1.29 25.82
N SER A 305 -6.24 1.40 25.03
CA SER A 305 -7.15 2.53 25.17
C SER A 305 -7.84 2.42 26.52
N VAL A 306 -8.41 3.53 27.01
CA VAL A 306 -9.24 3.49 28.23
C VAL A 306 -10.45 2.56 28.07
N HIS A 307 -10.74 2.10 26.85
CA HIS A 307 -11.77 1.10 26.55
C HIS A 307 -11.24 -0.35 26.53
N ASP A 308 -9.92 -0.55 26.63
CA ASP A 308 -9.26 -1.86 26.68
C ASP A 308 -8.87 -2.28 28.13
N MET A 309 -9.20 -1.44 29.13
CA MET A 309 -9.07 -1.72 30.57
C MET A 309 -10.41 -2.06 31.23
#